data_AF-A0A8T1YJ98-F1
#
_entry.id   AF-A0A8T1YJ98-F1
#
_cell.length_a   1.000
_cell.length_b   1.000
_cell.length_c   1.000
_cell.angle_alpha   90.00
_cell.angle_beta   90.00
_cell.angle_gamma   90.00
#
_symmetry.space_group_name_H-M   'P 1'
#
loop_
_entity.id
_entity.type
_entity.pdbx_description
1 polymer ?
#
loop_
_entity_poly.entity_id
_entity_poly.type
_entity_poly.pdbx_seq_one_letter_code
_entity_poly.pdbx_strand_id
1 'polypeptide(L)'
;MESLSLPVLNPLLASSSNLFRNQSSRMTSSMISSLKSPIGGTSLSTVRRFRVGVVRMQAVDEDIDLKQMRDMAAAKKRWDGLLREGKVKLLTPREAGYAISLSNKPLLDVRPSSERNKAWVKGSTWVPIFDNDDNLDAGTLSKKVTSFAMGGWWSGAPTLSFNRLFLSKVEEKFPKDSELIVACQKGLRSLAACELLYNAGYENLFWVQGGLESAQDEDLVTEGVQPLKLAGIGGFSEFLGWTDQQRAQAAKEGWGYRLVYTARLFGVVLAADALFVGAQQLGHYIQELRGH
;
A
#
# COMPACT_ATOMS: atom_id res chain seq x y z
N MET A 1 -36.61 53.43 6.97
CA MET A 1 -36.28 54.78 7.47
C MET A 1 -35.59 54.59 8.80
N GLU A 2 -34.32 54.20 8.81
CA GLU A 2 -33.13 55.07 8.72
C GLU A 2 -32.87 55.90 9.98
N SER A 3 -31.78 55.55 10.69
CA SER A 3 -30.76 56.45 11.25
C SER A 3 -29.80 55.60 12.12
N LEU A 4 -28.66 55.14 11.60
CA LEU A 4 -27.34 55.79 11.63
C LEU A 4 -26.81 56.10 13.05
N SER A 5 -25.77 55.39 13.46
CA SER A 5 -24.56 55.99 14.06
C SER A 5 -23.41 54.98 14.15
N LEU A 6 -22.33 55.29 13.43
CA LEU A 6 -20.97 54.84 13.73
C LEU A 6 -20.34 55.83 14.73
N PRO A 7 -19.23 55.43 15.39
CA PRO A 7 -18.01 56.19 15.12
C PRO A 7 -16.75 55.33 14.92
N VAL A 8 -15.79 56.00 14.30
CA VAL A 8 -14.47 55.61 13.82
C VAL A 8 -13.40 55.92 14.89
N LEU A 9 -12.32 55.13 14.99
CA LEU A 9 -10.91 55.58 15.02
C LEU A 9 -9.92 54.42 15.28
N ASN A 10 -9.05 54.19 14.28
CA ASN A 10 -7.74 53.50 14.29
C ASN A 10 -6.66 54.47 14.91
N PRO A 11 -5.33 54.19 15.01
CA PRO A 11 -4.49 53.07 14.53
C PRO A 11 -3.33 52.65 15.52
N LEU A 12 -2.40 51.78 15.02
CA LEU A 12 -0.94 51.71 15.29
C LEU A 12 -0.33 50.52 16.09
N LEU A 13 0.43 49.73 15.32
CA LEU A 13 1.83 49.29 15.50
C LEU A 13 2.24 48.09 16.40
N ALA A 14 2.92 47.16 15.71
CA ALA A 14 4.13 46.41 16.08
C ALA A 14 4.09 45.44 17.28
N SER A 15 4.46 44.17 17.04
CA SER A 15 5.84 43.72 17.30
C SER A 15 6.00 42.22 17.03
N SER A 16 7.07 41.92 16.33
CA SER A 16 7.69 40.62 16.12
C SER A 16 8.14 39.93 17.41
N SER A 17 8.19 38.60 17.38
CA SER A 17 9.38 37.76 17.66
C SER A 17 9.22 36.60 18.65
N ASN A 18 9.64 35.43 18.14
CA ASN A 18 10.60 34.50 18.75
C ASN A 18 10.24 33.55 19.92
N LEU A 19 10.39 32.27 19.56
CA LEU A 19 11.28 31.27 20.16
C LEU A 19 10.89 30.61 21.51
N PHE A 20 10.61 29.31 21.37
CA PHE A 20 11.26 28.19 22.08
C PHE A 20 11.84 28.49 23.47
N ARG A 21 11.24 27.90 24.52
CA ARG A 21 12.01 27.38 25.66
C ARG A 21 11.25 26.36 26.51
N ASN A 22 11.82 25.16 26.56
CA ASN A 22 11.87 24.16 27.65
C ASN A 22 10.62 23.84 28.49
N GLN A 23 10.39 22.54 28.69
CA GLN A 23 10.68 21.93 29.99
C GLN A 23 10.83 20.40 29.93
N SER A 24 12.00 19.94 30.36
CA SER A 24 12.33 18.56 30.69
C SER A 24 11.98 18.34 32.17
N SER A 25 11.20 17.31 32.51
CA SER A 25 11.01 16.87 33.89
C SER A 25 12.02 15.78 34.24
N ARG A 26 12.90 16.11 35.19
CA ARG A 26 13.69 15.16 35.98
C ARG A 26 12.75 14.47 36.98
N MET A 27 12.92 13.16 37.16
CA MET A 27 12.49 12.45 38.36
C MET A 27 13.72 11.81 39.01
N THR A 28 13.84 12.00 40.31
CA THR A 28 14.91 11.49 41.19
C THR A 28 14.28 10.86 42.42
N SER A 29 15.04 9.91 43.01
CA SER A 29 14.92 9.22 44.31
C SER A 29 14.41 7.77 44.20
N SER A 30 14.93 6.76 44.90
CA SER A 30 16.07 6.65 45.84
C SER A 30 16.39 5.17 46.15
N MET A 31 17.69 4.88 46.35
CA MET A 31 18.32 4.01 47.38
C MET A 31 17.76 2.61 47.70
N ILE A 32 18.57 1.57 47.40
CA ILE A 32 18.81 0.40 48.28
C ILE A 32 20.30 0.02 48.20
N SER A 33 20.87 -0.37 49.34
CA SER A 33 22.29 -0.50 49.68
C SER A 33 22.81 -1.95 49.73
N SER A 34 24.14 -2.06 49.87
CA SER A 34 25.00 -3.24 50.17
C SER A 34 25.31 -4.15 48.96
N LEU A 35 26.54 -4.65 48.74
CA LEU A 35 27.61 -5.07 49.64
C LEU A 35 29.00 -4.96 48.93
N LYS A 36 30.06 -4.77 49.70
CA LYS A 36 31.48 -4.67 49.26
C LYS A 36 32.13 -6.06 49.15
N SER A 37 33.10 -6.20 48.24
CA SER A 37 34.45 -6.71 48.55
C SER A 37 35.45 -6.38 47.43
N PRO A 38 36.74 -6.11 47.75
CA PRO A 38 37.77 -5.68 46.79
C PRO A 38 38.73 -6.84 46.43
N ILE A 39 39.49 -6.70 45.33
CA ILE A 39 40.90 -7.14 45.18
C ILE A 39 41.49 -6.59 43.86
N GLY A 40 42.55 -5.79 44.00
CA GLY A 40 43.83 -5.87 43.26
C GLY A 40 43.91 -5.62 41.74
N GLY A 41 44.80 -4.69 41.35
CA GLY A 41 45.58 -4.84 40.11
C GLY A 41 45.75 -3.62 39.19
N THR A 42 46.68 -2.73 39.56
CA THR A 42 47.67 -2.02 38.70
C THR A 42 47.44 -1.70 37.20
N SER A 43 47.71 -0.43 36.90
CA SER A 43 48.56 0.09 35.81
C SER A 43 47.92 0.63 34.50
N LEU A 44 48.44 1.80 34.18
CA LEU A 44 48.23 2.71 33.06
C LEU A 44 48.47 2.04 31.69
N SER A 45 47.59 2.29 30.72
CA SER A 45 48.02 2.60 29.34
C SER A 45 46.92 3.33 28.57
N THR A 46 47.23 4.57 28.20
CA THR A 46 46.44 5.43 27.33
C THR A 46 46.41 4.85 25.93
N VAL A 47 45.28 4.27 25.51
CA VAL A 47 45.01 3.95 24.10
C VAL A 47 44.07 5.01 23.55
N ARG A 48 44.63 5.95 22.78
CA ARG A 48 43.84 6.84 21.92
C ARG A 48 43.14 5.99 20.86
N ARG A 49 41.91 5.59 21.14
CA ARG A 49 41.02 4.94 20.17
C ARG A 49 40.55 6.01 19.19
N PHE A 50 41.14 6.05 17.99
CA PHE A 50 40.57 6.78 16.86
C PHE A 50 39.12 6.30 16.69
N ARG A 51 38.15 7.19 16.94
CA ARG A 51 36.75 6.93 16.57
C ARG A 51 36.66 6.98 15.06
N VAL A 52 36.80 5.83 14.41
CA VAL A 52 36.19 5.63 13.11
C VAL A 52 34.69 5.67 13.35
N GLY A 53 34.03 6.72 12.86
CA GLY A 53 32.58 6.83 12.91
C GLY A 53 31.99 5.65 12.14
N VAL A 54 31.48 4.66 12.87
CA VAL A 54 30.57 3.68 12.29
C VAL A 54 29.32 4.46 11.91
N VAL A 55 29.19 4.74 10.62
CA VAL A 55 27.98 5.31 10.05
C VAL A 55 26.84 4.34 10.35
N ARG A 56 25.95 4.77 11.24
CA ARG A 56 24.76 4.04 11.68
C ARG A 56 23.70 4.08 10.58
N MET A 57 23.98 3.42 9.45
CA MET A 57 23.03 3.36 8.32
C MET A 57 21.82 2.45 8.61
N GLN A 58 21.95 1.50 9.53
CA GLN A 58 20.92 0.48 9.78
C GLN A 58 19.76 0.96 10.69
N ALA A 59 19.99 1.98 11.51
CA ALA A 59 18.96 2.46 12.45
C ALA A 59 17.88 3.32 11.77
N VAL A 60 18.22 3.97 10.64
CA VAL A 60 17.29 4.90 9.97
C VAL A 60 16.18 4.13 9.24
N ASP A 61 16.51 3.02 8.58
CA ASP A 61 15.52 2.20 7.87
C ASP A 61 14.58 1.46 8.84
N GLU A 62 15.11 0.89 9.93
CA GLU A 62 14.26 0.25 10.96
C GLU A 62 13.27 1.25 11.60
N ASP A 63 13.71 2.48 11.85
CA ASP A 63 12.83 3.53 12.39
C ASP A 63 11.75 3.95 11.37
N ILE A 64 12.05 3.95 10.06
CA ILE A 64 11.08 4.23 9.00
C ILE A 64 10.03 3.13 8.92
N ASP A 65 10.44 1.86 8.95
CA ASP A 65 9.53 0.72 8.89
C ASP A 65 8.61 0.68 10.11
N LEU A 66 9.16 0.90 11.32
CA LEU A 66 8.37 0.97 12.55
C LEU A 66 7.38 2.15 12.51
N LYS A 67 7.78 3.29 11.96
CA LYS A 67 6.89 4.43 11.76
C LYS A 67 5.76 4.08 10.78
N GLN A 68 6.09 3.46 9.65
CA GLN A 68 5.09 3.00 8.66
C GLN A 68 4.12 2.00 9.28
N MET A 69 4.59 1.04 10.07
CA MET A 69 3.73 0.07 10.77
C MET A 69 2.76 0.77 11.74
N ARG A 70 3.23 1.76 12.50
CA ARG A 70 2.37 2.55 13.39
C ARG A 70 1.34 3.37 12.61
N ASP A 71 1.76 4.00 11.51
CA ASP A 71 0.89 4.81 10.66
C ASP A 71 -0.20 3.95 9.99
N MET A 72 0.14 2.75 9.51
CA MET A 72 -0.80 1.78 8.97
C MET A 72 -1.79 1.28 10.03
N ALA A 73 -1.31 0.99 11.25
CA ALA A 73 -2.18 0.59 12.35
C ALA A 73 -3.13 1.71 12.77
N ALA A 74 -2.65 2.95 12.81
CA ALA A 74 -3.46 4.13 13.07
C ALA A 74 -4.50 4.35 11.97
N ALA A 75 -4.14 4.15 10.70
CA ALA A 75 -5.05 4.23 9.56
C ALA A 75 -6.15 3.17 9.63
N LYS A 76 -5.78 1.92 9.89
CA LYS A 76 -6.75 0.84 10.06
C LYS A 76 -7.74 1.14 11.19
N LYS A 77 -7.24 1.61 12.34
CA LYS A 77 -8.11 2.01 13.47
C LYS A 77 -9.05 3.16 13.10
N ARG A 78 -8.59 4.12 12.29
CA ARG A 78 -9.43 5.22 11.77
C ARG A 78 -10.54 4.68 10.86
N TRP A 79 -10.22 3.80 9.92
CA TRP A 79 -11.21 3.20 9.03
C TRP A 79 -12.22 2.32 9.76
N ASP A 80 -11.75 1.51 10.72
CA ASP A 80 -12.63 0.72 11.59
C ASP A 80 -13.57 1.64 12.38
N GLY A 81 -13.09 2.82 12.79
CA GLY A 81 -13.91 3.88 13.39
C GLY A 81 -15.02 4.37 12.45
N LEU A 82 -14.71 4.66 11.18
CA LEU A 82 -15.71 5.11 10.19
C LEU A 82 -16.81 4.07 9.95
N LEU A 83 -16.45 2.79 9.93
CA LEU A 83 -17.40 1.68 9.80
C LEU A 83 -18.26 1.54 11.06
N ARG A 84 -17.64 1.60 12.24
CA ARG A 84 -18.34 1.50 13.53
C ARG A 84 -19.30 2.67 13.77
N GLU A 85 -18.93 3.86 13.32
CA GLU A 85 -19.75 5.07 13.40
C GLU A 85 -20.86 5.10 12.35
N GLY A 86 -20.89 4.15 11.41
CA GLY A 86 -21.91 4.08 10.35
C GLY A 86 -21.76 5.17 9.27
N LYS A 87 -20.65 5.90 9.26
CA LYS A 87 -20.33 6.91 8.24
C LYS A 87 -20.07 6.28 6.88
N VAL A 88 -19.46 5.09 6.89
CA VAL A 88 -19.30 4.25 5.72
C VAL A 88 -20.13 3.01 5.94
N LYS A 89 -21.09 2.77 5.04
CA LYS A 89 -21.98 1.61 5.11
C LYS A 89 -21.28 0.39 4.53
N LEU A 90 -21.30 -0.72 5.26
CA LEU A 90 -20.77 -2.00 4.81
C LEU A 90 -21.75 -2.63 3.81
N LEU A 91 -21.26 -3.05 2.65
CA LEU A 91 -22.01 -3.88 1.71
C LEU A 91 -21.23 -5.16 1.40
N THR A 92 -21.94 -6.28 1.34
CA THR A 92 -21.41 -7.50 0.73
C THR A 92 -21.37 -7.34 -0.80
N PRO A 93 -20.49 -8.07 -1.52
CA PRO A 93 -20.47 -8.03 -2.99
C PRO A 93 -21.83 -8.34 -3.64
N ARG A 94 -22.61 -9.24 -3.02
CA ARG A 94 -23.97 -9.59 -3.44
C ARG A 94 -24.93 -8.41 -3.32
N GLU A 95 -24.95 -7.75 -2.16
CA GLU A 95 -25.78 -6.56 -1.94
C GLU A 95 -25.36 -5.42 -2.86
N ALA A 96 -24.07 -5.25 -3.11
CA ALA A 96 -23.56 -4.28 -4.06
C ALA A 96 -24.07 -4.58 -5.49
N GLY A 97 -24.07 -5.85 -5.91
CA GLY A 97 -24.62 -6.26 -7.20
C GLY A 97 -26.11 -5.97 -7.34
N TYR A 98 -26.90 -6.23 -6.30
CA TYR A 98 -28.31 -5.85 -6.27
C TYR A 98 -28.50 -4.33 -6.31
N ALA A 99 -27.68 -3.57 -5.58
CA ALA A 99 -27.75 -2.11 -5.56
C ALA A 99 -27.42 -1.48 -6.93
N ILE A 100 -26.47 -2.07 -7.66
CA ILE A 100 -26.13 -1.63 -9.02
C ILE A 100 -27.28 -1.98 -9.99
N SER A 101 -27.81 -3.21 -9.91
CA SER A 101 -28.80 -3.70 -10.88
C SER A 101 -30.21 -3.12 -10.66
N LEU A 102 -30.63 -2.94 -9.40
CA LEU A 102 -31.99 -2.51 -9.05
C LEU A 102 -32.09 -0.99 -8.82
N SER A 103 -31.15 -0.43 -8.06
CA SER A 103 -31.18 0.99 -7.69
C SER A 103 -30.29 1.88 -8.57
N ASN A 104 -29.64 1.31 -9.60
CA ASN A 104 -28.74 2.02 -10.51
C ASN A 104 -27.71 2.91 -9.77
N LYS A 105 -27.23 2.43 -8.62
CA LYS A 105 -26.26 3.17 -7.81
C LYS A 105 -24.89 3.14 -8.50
N PRO A 106 -24.19 4.29 -8.58
CA PRO A 106 -22.88 4.33 -9.20
C PRO A 106 -21.85 3.53 -8.40
N LEU A 107 -21.10 2.69 -9.11
CA LEU A 107 -19.93 1.97 -8.58
C LEU A 107 -18.65 2.69 -9.00
N LEU A 108 -17.89 3.16 -8.02
CA LEU A 108 -16.55 3.72 -8.18
C LEU A 108 -15.49 2.64 -8.00
N ASP A 109 -14.79 2.32 -9.10
CA ASP A 109 -13.63 1.45 -9.10
C ASP A 109 -12.36 2.28 -8.89
N VAL A 110 -11.69 2.07 -7.75
CA VAL A 110 -10.47 2.80 -7.37
C VAL A 110 -9.19 2.03 -7.66
N ARG A 111 -9.26 0.91 -8.37
CA ARG A 111 -8.08 0.12 -8.74
C ARG A 111 -7.16 0.86 -9.72
N PRO A 112 -5.85 0.55 -9.73
CA PRO A 112 -4.92 1.03 -10.73
C PRO A 112 -5.27 0.51 -12.13
N SER A 113 -4.74 1.17 -13.14
CA SER A 113 -4.97 0.86 -14.56
C SER A 113 -4.65 -0.60 -14.91
N SER A 114 -3.58 -1.17 -14.36
CA SER A 114 -3.14 -2.55 -14.63
C SER A 114 -4.17 -3.61 -14.21
N GLU A 115 -4.83 -3.43 -13.07
CA GLU A 115 -5.88 -4.34 -12.58
C GLU A 115 -7.20 -4.11 -13.33
N ARG A 116 -7.52 -2.84 -13.61
CA ARG A 116 -8.74 -2.45 -14.32
C ARG A 116 -8.80 -3.06 -15.71
N ASN A 117 -7.67 -3.07 -16.44
CA ASN A 117 -7.61 -3.58 -17.81
C ASN A 117 -7.85 -5.10 -17.92
N LYS A 118 -7.63 -5.86 -16.83
CA LYS A 118 -7.87 -7.30 -16.81
C LYS A 118 -9.37 -7.63 -16.73
N ALA A 119 -10.07 -6.97 -15.82
CA ALA A 119 -11.49 -7.18 -15.58
C ALA A 119 -12.12 -5.99 -14.86
N TRP A 120 -13.37 -5.68 -15.16
CA TRP A 120 -14.16 -4.65 -14.50
C TRP A 120 -15.63 -5.02 -14.36
N VAL A 121 -16.35 -4.28 -13.52
CA VAL A 121 -17.80 -4.41 -13.37
C VAL A 121 -18.49 -3.53 -14.41
N LYS A 122 -19.49 -4.06 -15.10
CA LYS A 122 -20.26 -3.31 -16.11
C LYS A 122 -20.90 -2.05 -15.50
N GLY A 123 -20.79 -0.93 -16.21
CA GLY A 123 -21.34 0.35 -15.75
C GLY A 123 -20.58 1.02 -14.60
N SER A 124 -19.46 0.45 -14.15
CA SER A 124 -18.60 1.07 -13.13
C SER A 124 -17.78 2.23 -13.69
N THR A 125 -17.70 3.30 -12.90
CA THR A 125 -16.84 4.46 -13.18
C THR A 125 -15.46 4.23 -12.60
N TRP A 126 -14.44 4.32 -13.46
CA TRP A 126 -13.06 4.16 -13.03
C TRP A 126 -12.45 5.52 -12.66
N VAL A 127 -11.93 5.61 -11.43
CA VAL A 127 -11.05 6.71 -10.97
C VAL A 127 -10.01 6.12 -10.03
N PRO A 128 -8.75 5.95 -10.46
CA PRO A 128 -7.72 5.31 -9.65
C PRO A 128 -7.29 6.21 -8.49
N ILE A 129 -7.26 5.66 -7.27
CA ILE A 129 -6.65 6.34 -6.10
C ILE A 129 -5.13 6.28 -6.14
N PHE A 130 -4.59 5.19 -6.68
CA PHE A 130 -3.18 5.04 -6.96
C PHE A 130 -2.96 4.71 -8.43
N ASP A 131 -1.92 5.28 -9.01
CA ASP A 131 -1.52 4.99 -10.38
C ASP A 131 -0.06 4.54 -10.43
N ASN A 132 0.35 3.99 -11.57
CA ASN A 132 1.73 3.55 -11.76
C ASN A 132 2.67 4.76 -11.78
N ASP A 133 3.77 4.65 -11.04
CA ASP A 133 4.86 5.62 -11.13
C ASP A 133 5.64 5.42 -12.42
N ASP A 134 5.26 6.17 -13.46
CA ASP A 134 6.03 6.31 -14.70
C ASP A 134 7.15 7.35 -14.58
N ASN A 135 7.17 8.09 -13.45
CA ASN A 135 8.20 9.08 -13.17
C ASN A 135 9.50 8.37 -12.78
N LEU A 136 10.47 8.38 -13.71
CA LEU A 136 11.83 7.88 -13.54
C LEU A 136 12.67 8.80 -12.65
N ASP A 137 12.14 9.18 -11.49
CA ASP A 137 12.92 9.92 -10.49
C ASP A 137 13.91 8.97 -9.83
N ALA A 138 15.17 9.39 -9.70
CA ALA A 138 16.26 8.53 -9.23
C ALA A 138 15.99 7.95 -7.82
N GLY A 139 15.23 8.67 -6.98
CA GLY A 139 14.79 8.22 -5.66
C GLY A 139 13.61 7.22 -5.68
N THR A 140 12.82 7.21 -6.74
CA THR A 140 11.69 6.28 -6.92
C THR A 140 12.15 4.99 -7.61
N LEU A 141 13.18 5.07 -8.46
CA LEU A 141 13.80 3.90 -9.08
C LEU A 141 14.43 2.96 -8.05
N SER A 142 15.15 3.48 -7.05
CA SER A 142 15.72 2.65 -5.99
C SER A 142 14.62 1.92 -5.22
N LYS A 143 13.53 2.61 -4.86
CA LYS A 143 12.37 2.01 -4.19
C LYS A 143 11.68 0.96 -5.06
N LYS A 144 11.57 1.19 -6.37
CA LYS A 144 11.01 0.24 -7.33
C LYS A 144 11.88 -1.02 -7.43
N VAL A 145 13.20 -0.86 -7.47
CA VAL A 145 14.15 -2.00 -7.47
C VAL A 145 14.11 -2.75 -6.14
N THR A 146 14.11 -2.06 -5.01
CA THR A 146 14.01 -2.68 -3.68
C THR A 146 12.68 -3.41 -3.52
N SER A 147 11.56 -2.78 -3.89
CA SER A 147 10.24 -3.40 -3.86
C SER A 147 10.17 -4.63 -4.78
N PHE A 148 10.75 -4.54 -5.97
CA PHE A 148 10.87 -5.66 -6.88
C PHE A 148 11.69 -6.80 -6.25
N ALA A 149 12.88 -6.51 -5.71
CA ALA A 149 13.77 -7.49 -5.08
C ALA A 149 13.16 -8.14 -3.82
N MET A 150 12.44 -7.38 -3.00
CA MET A 150 11.78 -7.86 -1.78
C MET A 150 10.52 -8.70 -2.03
N GLY A 151 10.14 -8.93 -3.29
CA GLY A 151 9.00 -9.80 -3.63
C GLY A 151 7.99 -9.20 -4.61
N GLY A 152 8.23 -7.98 -5.10
CA GLY A 152 7.41 -7.38 -6.17
C GLY A 152 7.47 -8.19 -7.46
N TRP A 153 8.61 -8.82 -7.78
CA TRP A 153 8.73 -9.73 -8.91
C TRP A 153 7.84 -10.98 -8.79
N TRP A 154 7.69 -11.51 -7.57
CA TRP A 154 6.87 -12.67 -7.26
C TRP A 154 5.38 -12.31 -7.30
N SER A 155 4.99 -11.28 -6.56
CA SER A 155 3.58 -10.85 -6.41
C SER A 155 3.04 -10.02 -7.58
N GLY A 156 3.94 -9.46 -8.40
CA GLY A 156 3.60 -8.52 -9.47
C GLY A 156 2.97 -7.23 -8.99
N ALA A 157 3.06 -6.90 -7.70
CA ALA A 157 2.49 -5.69 -7.14
C ALA A 157 3.24 -4.48 -7.72
N PRO A 158 2.59 -3.61 -8.51
CA PRO A 158 3.25 -2.43 -9.05
C PRO A 158 3.60 -1.46 -7.92
N THR A 159 4.71 -0.72 -8.07
CA THR A 159 4.97 0.45 -7.23
C THR A 159 3.98 1.53 -7.62
N LEU A 160 3.13 1.90 -6.67
CA LEU A 160 1.96 2.75 -6.87
C LEU A 160 2.15 4.06 -6.10
N SER A 161 1.85 5.20 -6.74
CA SER A 161 1.79 6.50 -6.07
C SER A 161 0.38 7.04 -5.98
N PHE A 162 0.17 7.89 -4.98
CA PHE A 162 -1.13 8.50 -4.71
C PHE A 162 -1.47 9.55 -5.77
N ASN A 163 -2.63 9.38 -6.41
CA ASN A 163 -3.11 10.32 -7.41
C ASN A 163 -3.78 11.53 -6.72
N ARG A 164 -3.11 12.69 -6.77
CA ARG A 164 -3.65 13.94 -6.19
C ARG A 164 -4.92 14.44 -6.90
N LEU A 165 -5.14 14.03 -8.14
CA LEU A 165 -6.32 14.41 -8.95
C LEU A 165 -7.53 13.50 -8.68
N PHE A 166 -7.40 12.52 -7.78
CA PHE A 166 -8.47 11.58 -7.46
C PHE A 166 -9.76 12.31 -7.06
N LEU A 167 -9.70 13.19 -6.06
CA LEU A 167 -10.89 13.89 -5.55
C LEU A 167 -11.55 14.76 -6.63
N SER A 168 -10.76 15.54 -7.38
CA SER A 168 -11.28 16.41 -8.44
C SER A 168 -12.01 15.62 -9.52
N LYS A 169 -11.48 14.46 -9.93
CA LYS A 169 -12.12 13.57 -10.91
C LYS A 169 -13.40 12.91 -10.39
N VAL A 170 -13.50 12.67 -9.09
CA VAL A 170 -14.73 12.14 -8.48
C VAL A 170 -15.78 13.23 -8.36
N GLU A 171 -15.41 14.42 -7.90
CA GLU A 171 -16.30 15.59 -7.78
C GLU A 171 -16.88 16.06 -9.12
N GLU A 172 -16.13 15.93 -10.22
CA GLU A 172 -16.63 16.24 -11.57
C GLU A 172 -17.73 15.26 -12.01
N LYS A 173 -17.64 13.99 -11.60
CA LYS A 173 -18.53 12.92 -12.07
C LYS A 173 -19.73 12.68 -11.16
N PHE A 174 -19.60 12.97 -9.86
CA PHE A 174 -20.59 12.61 -8.86
C PHE A 174 -20.89 13.78 -7.93
N PRO A 175 -22.18 14.08 -7.69
CA PRO A 175 -22.56 15.05 -6.67
C PRO A 175 -22.31 14.45 -5.27
N LYS A 176 -22.05 15.33 -4.29
CA LYS A 176 -21.69 14.92 -2.91
C LYS A 176 -22.79 14.15 -2.18
N ASP A 177 -24.05 14.40 -2.56
CA ASP A 177 -25.22 13.76 -1.96
C ASP A 177 -25.49 12.36 -2.55
N SER A 178 -24.78 11.96 -3.62
CA SER A 178 -25.01 10.68 -4.28
C SER A 178 -24.59 9.48 -3.43
N GLU A 179 -25.36 8.40 -3.57
CA GLU A 179 -25.07 7.12 -2.94
C GLU A 179 -23.99 6.36 -3.72
N LEU A 180 -22.74 6.51 -3.27
CA LEU A 180 -21.58 6.01 -4.01
C LEU A 180 -21.07 4.70 -3.42
N ILE A 181 -21.05 3.66 -4.24
CA ILE A 181 -20.43 2.38 -3.88
C ILE A 181 -18.97 2.43 -4.30
N VAL A 182 -18.04 2.20 -3.37
CA VAL A 182 -16.60 2.25 -3.61
C VAL A 182 -16.01 0.85 -3.45
N ALA A 183 -15.34 0.38 -4.50
CA ALA A 183 -14.74 -0.94 -4.53
C ALA A 183 -13.29 -0.91 -5.02
N CYS A 184 -12.49 -1.82 -4.49
CA CYS A 184 -11.17 -2.16 -5.02
C CYS A 184 -10.99 -3.68 -4.98
N GLN A 185 -9.80 -4.20 -5.30
CA GLN A 185 -9.59 -5.66 -5.30
C GLN A 185 -9.93 -6.32 -3.95
N LYS A 186 -9.23 -5.94 -2.87
CA LYS A 186 -9.33 -6.56 -1.53
C LYS A 186 -10.12 -5.76 -0.49
N GLY A 187 -10.50 -4.52 -0.83
CA GLY A 187 -11.22 -3.60 0.05
C GLY A 187 -10.39 -2.54 0.79
N LEU A 188 -9.07 -2.71 0.97
CA LEU A 188 -8.26 -1.75 1.74
C LEU A 188 -8.11 -0.39 1.04
N ARG A 189 -7.83 -0.40 -0.27
CA ARG A 189 -7.70 0.85 -1.04
C ARG A 189 -9.02 1.61 -1.14
N SER A 190 -10.14 0.91 -1.17
CA SER A 190 -11.46 1.54 -1.16
C SER A 190 -11.82 2.13 0.20
N LEU A 191 -11.36 1.55 1.32
CA LEU A 191 -11.51 2.20 2.64
C LEU A 191 -10.72 3.51 2.73
N ALA A 192 -9.48 3.50 2.25
CA ALA A 192 -8.68 4.72 2.15
C ALA A 192 -9.37 5.78 1.27
N ALA A 193 -9.95 5.36 0.14
CA ALA A 193 -10.73 6.25 -0.72
C ALA A 193 -11.98 6.79 0.00
N CYS A 194 -12.71 5.96 0.75
CA CYS A 194 -13.86 6.39 1.52
C CYS A 194 -13.49 7.44 2.58
N GLU A 195 -12.34 7.30 3.26
CA GLU A 195 -11.86 8.32 4.20
C GLU A 195 -11.63 9.66 3.49
N LEU A 196 -11.01 9.65 2.30
CA LEU A 196 -10.77 10.86 1.51
C LEU A 196 -12.08 11.50 1.02
N LEU A 197 -13.03 10.70 0.55
CA LEU A 197 -14.33 11.18 0.09
C LEU A 197 -15.17 11.72 1.25
N TYR A 198 -15.15 11.05 2.41
CA TYR A 198 -15.82 11.52 3.61
C TYR A 198 -15.28 12.90 4.04
N ASN A 199 -13.96 13.08 4.02
CA ASN A 199 -13.33 14.36 4.31
C ASN A 199 -13.65 15.45 3.26
N ALA A 200 -14.01 15.07 2.03
CA ALA A 200 -14.45 15.99 0.98
C ALA A 200 -15.95 16.35 1.07
N GLY A 201 -16.69 15.74 2.01
CA GLY A 201 -18.10 16.02 2.28
C GLY A 201 -19.09 15.04 1.64
N TYR A 202 -18.66 13.85 1.24
CA TYR A 202 -19.58 12.80 0.79
C TYR A 202 -20.19 12.07 2.00
N GLU A 203 -21.52 12.06 2.07
CA GLU A 203 -22.24 11.49 3.23
C GLU A 203 -22.67 10.04 3.00
N ASN A 204 -22.99 9.67 1.76
CA ASN A 204 -23.57 8.37 1.42
C ASN A 204 -22.55 7.43 0.77
N LEU A 205 -21.57 6.99 1.54
CA LEU A 205 -20.50 6.10 1.08
C LEU A 205 -20.79 4.64 1.46
N PHE A 206 -20.68 3.75 0.48
CA PHE A 206 -20.83 2.31 0.67
C PHE A 206 -19.52 1.60 0.32
N TRP A 207 -18.97 0.84 1.25
CA TRP A 207 -17.74 0.07 1.05
C TRP A 207 -18.06 -1.40 0.83
N VAL A 208 -17.49 -1.98 -0.23
CA VAL A 208 -17.63 -3.42 -0.53
C VAL A 208 -16.66 -4.25 0.29
N GLN A 209 -17.20 -5.10 1.18
CA GLN A 209 -16.43 -5.96 2.07
C GLN A 209 -15.62 -7.00 1.29
N GLY A 210 -14.32 -7.07 1.55
CA GLY A 210 -13.41 -7.96 0.83
C GLY A 210 -13.14 -7.54 -0.62
N GLY A 211 -13.73 -6.42 -1.06
CA GLY A 211 -13.56 -5.88 -2.39
C GLY A 211 -14.21 -6.73 -3.49
N LEU A 212 -13.68 -6.60 -4.70
CA LEU A 212 -14.14 -7.31 -5.89
C LEU A 212 -13.65 -8.77 -5.92
N GLU A 213 -12.66 -9.10 -5.10
CA GLU A 213 -12.09 -10.44 -4.98
C GLU A 213 -13.03 -11.43 -4.27
N SER A 214 -13.87 -10.94 -3.37
CA SER A 214 -14.86 -11.74 -2.63
C SER A 214 -16.16 -11.97 -3.42
N ALA A 215 -16.38 -11.23 -4.51
CA ALA A 215 -17.56 -11.36 -5.37
C ALA A 215 -17.59 -12.72 -6.07
N GLN A 216 -18.73 -13.40 -6.13
CA GLN A 216 -18.91 -14.57 -7.00
C GLN A 216 -19.17 -14.12 -8.44
N ASP A 217 -18.97 -15.03 -9.38
CA ASP A 217 -19.05 -14.72 -10.81
C ASP A 217 -20.46 -14.24 -11.22
N GLU A 218 -21.50 -14.64 -10.46
CA GLU A 218 -22.90 -14.24 -10.66
C GLU A 218 -23.32 -13.01 -9.85
N ASP A 219 -22.53 -12.60 -8.86
CA ASP A 219 -22.91 -11.50 -7.97
C ASP A 219 -22.78 -10.14 -8.66
N LEU A 220 -21.83 -10.03 -9.62
CA LEU A 220 -21.54 -8.80 -10.36
C LEU A 220 -21.41 -9.11 -11.84
N VAL A 221 -22.08 -8.33 -12.67
CA VAL A 221 -21.91 -8.43 -14.13
C VAL A 221 -20.52 -7.90 -14.48
N THR A 222 -19.64 -8.78 -14.93
CA THR A 222 -18.23 -8.47 -15.22
C THR A 222 -17.95 -8.44 -16.71
N GLU A 223 -17.01 -7.58 -17.09
CA GLU A 223 -16.49 -7.43 -18.44
C GLU A 223 -14.96 -7.50 -18.36
N GLY A 224 -14.32 -8.29 -19.23
CA GLY A 224 -12.87 -8.45 -19.23
C GLY A 224 -12.41 -9.79 -19.77
N VAL A 225 -11.08 -9.94 -19.86
CA VAL A 225 -10.42 -11.18 -20.34
C VAL A 225 -10.31 -12.20 -19.20
N GLN A 226 -10.25 -11.73 -17.95
CA GLN A 226 -10.05 -12.57 -16.77
C GLN A 226 -11.23 -12.44 -15.79
N PRO A 227 -11.45 -13.44 -14.91
CA PRO A 227 -12.41 -13.30 -13.82
C PRO A 227 -11.93 -12.25 -12.81
N LEU A 228 -12.89 -11.55 -12.21
CA LEU A 228 -12.64 -10.42 -11.32
C LEU A 228 -11.76 -10.76 -10.11
N LYS A 229 -11.83 -12.01 -9.63
CA LYS A 229 -10.99 -12.53 -8.55
C LYS A 229 -9.51 -12.51 -8.87
N LEU A 230 -9.16 -12.87 -10.10
CA LEU A 230 -7.77 -12.97 -10.53
C LEU A 230 -7.18 -11.64 -10.99
N ALA A 231 -8.02 -10.63 -11.22
CA ALA A 231 -7.61 -9.34 -11.77
C ALA A 231 -6.57 -8.58 -10.92
N GLY A 232 -6.50 -8.85 -9.61
CA GLY A 232 -5.48 -8.25 -8.73
C GLY A 232 -4.25 -9.11 -8.46
N ILE A 233 -4.18 -10.30 -9.06
CA ILE A 233 -3.02 -11.18 -8.98
C ILE A 233 -2.07 -10.80 -10.12
N GLY A 234 -0.77 -10.81 -9.85
CA GLY A 234 0.25 -10.42 -10.82
C GLY A 234 1.55 -11.19 -10.68
N GLY A 235 2.46 -10.89 -11.60
CA GLY A 235 3.86 -11.32 -11.54
C GLY A 235 4.03 -12.83 -11.73
N PHE A 236 5.13 -13.35 -11.22
CA PHE A 236 5.47 -14.76 -11.39
C PHE A 236 4.49 -15.69 -10.64
N SER A 237 3.85 -15.22 -9.58
CA SER A 237 2.83 -15.96 -8.84
C SER A 237 1.58 -16.23 -9.69
N GLU A 238 1.19 -15.29 -10.56
CA GLU A 238 0.10 -15.47 -11.54
C GLU A 238 0.48 -16.57 -12.54
N PHE A 239 1.73 -16.55 -13.04
CA PHE A 239 2.21 -17.54 -13.99
C PHE A 239 2.23 -18.96 -13.40
N LEU A 240 2.70 -19.13 -12.16
CA LEU A 240 2.79 -20.45 -11.54
C LEU A 240 1.47 -20.97 -10.95
N GLY A 241 0.43 -20.14 -10.83
CA GLY A 241 -0.81 -20.57 -10.19
C GLY A 241 -0.70 -20.75 -8.68
N TRP A 242 0.27 -20.08 -8.05
CA TRP A 242 0.65 -20.34 -6.67
C TRP A 242 -0.41 -19.84 -5.67
N THR A 243 -1.18 -18.82 -6.05
CA THR A 243 -2.14 -18.18 -5.14
C THR A 243 -3.34 -19.07 -4.82
N ASP A 244 -3.88 -18.92 -3.61
CA ASP A 244 -5.04 -19.68 -3.13
C ASP A 244 -6.25 -19.55 -4.06
N GLN A 245 -6.43 -18.37 -4.65
CA GLN A 245 -7.52 -18.09 -5.57
C GLN A 245 -7.39 -18.85 -6.89
N GLN A 246 -6.17 -18.89 -7.45
CA GLN A 246 -5.91 -19.66 -8.67
C GLN A 246 -6.06 -21.16 -8.40
N ARG A 247 -5.67 -21.65 -7.22
CA ARG A 247 -5.88 -23.04 -6.83
C ARG A 247 -7.36 -23.38 -6.62
N ALA A 248 -8.12 -22.46 -6.03
CA ALA A 248 -9.57 -22.63 -5.89
C ALA A 248 -10.28 -22.63 -7.25
N GLN A 249 -9.85 -21.81 -8.21
CA GLN A 249 -10.37 -21.83 -9.57
C GLN A 249 -9.93 -23.09 -10.34
N ALA A 250 -8.67 -23.49 -10.21
CA ALA A 250 -8.15 -24.75 -10.78
C ALA A 250 -8.94 -25.97 -10.30
N ALA A 251 -9.36 -25.98 -9.02
CA ALA A 251 -10.16 -27.06 -8.46
C ALA A 251 -11.56 -27.15 -9.11
N LYS A 252 -12.11 -26.03 -9.60
CA LYS A 252 -13.39 -25.99 -10.30
C LYS A 252 -13.27 -26.39 -11.78
N GLU A 253 -12.18 -26.00 -12.45
CA GLU A 253 -11.96 -26.23 -13.88
C GLU A 253 -11.37 -27.60 -14.22
N GLY A 254 -11.02 -28.41 -13.20
CA GLY A 254 -10.67 -29.82 -13.35
C GLY A 254 -9.21 -30.12 -13.71
N TRP A 255 -8.95 -31.30 -14.30
CA TRP A 255 -7.60 -31.84 -14.48
C TRP A 255 -6.73 -31.06 -15.49
N GLY A 256 -7.34 -30.45 -16.51
CA GLY A 256 -6.61 -29.69 -17.53
C GLY A 256 -5.79 -28.54 -16.93
N TYR A 257 -6.34 -27.87 -15.94
CA TYR A 257 -5.70 -26.75 -15.28
C TYR A 257 -4.49 -27.17 -14.42
N ARG A 258 -4.55 -28.36 -13.82
CA ARG A 258 -3.41 -28.96 -13.10
C ARG A 258 -2.27 -29.32 -14.05
N LEU A 259 -2.58 -29.86 -15.23
CA LEU A 259 -1.59 -30.19 -16.25
C LEU A 259 -0.84 -28.95 -16.75
N VAL A 260 -1.55 -27.85 -16.98
CA VAL A 260 -0.94 -26.57 -17.39
C VAL A 260 0.08 -26.10 -16.36
N TYR A 261 -0.25 -26.14 -15.07
CA TYR A 261 0.71 -25.73 -14.03
C TYR A 261 1.89 -26.69 -13.89
N THR A 262 1.66 -28.00 -14.00
CA THR A 262 2.77 -28.95 -14.02
C THR A 262 3.70 -28.69 -15.20
N ALA A 263 3.16 -28.41 -16.40
CA ALA A 263 3.95 -28.09 -17.58
C ALA A 263 4.75 -26.78 -17.40
N ARG A 264 4.15 -25.73 -16.82
CA ARG A 264 4.85 -24.49 -16.48
C ARG A 264 5.99 -24.73 -15.50
N LEU A 265 5.76 -25.55 -14.47
CA LEU A 265 6.77 -25.88 -13.47
C LEU A 265 7.94 -26.67 -14.09
N PHE A 266 7.65 -27.66 -14.93
CA PHE A 266 8.68 -28.35 -15.72
C PHE A 266 9.46 -27.38 -16.61
N GLY A 267 8.78 -26.44 -17.27
CA GLY A 267 9.43 -25.40 -18.07
C GLY A 267 10.40 -24.54 -17.26
N VAL A 268 10.04 -24.18 -16.02
CA VAL A 268 10.93 -23.42 -15.12
C VAL A 268 12.14 -24.24 -14.71
N VAL A 269 11.97 -25.53 -14.41
CA VAL A 269 13.09 -26.43 -14.07
C VAL A 269 14.05 -26.53 -15.25
N LEU A 270 13.53 -26.78 -16.46
CA LEU A 270 14.37 -26.86 -17.67
C LEU A 270 15.08 -25.55 -17.96
N ALA A 271 14.42 -24.40 -17.76
CA ALA A 271 15.05 -23.10 -17.91
C ALA A 271 16.17 -22.88 -16.89
N ALA A 272 15.97 -23.28 -15.63
CA ALA A 272 16.99 -23.18 -14.59
C ALA A 272 18.21 -24.07 -14.90
N ASP A 273 17.98 -25.30 -15.35
CA ASP A 273 19.05 -26.22 -15.76
C ASP A 273 19.84 -25.66 -16.95
N ALA A 274 19.15 -25.13 -17.97
CA ALA A 274 19.80 -24.49 -19.11
C ALA A 274 20.64 -23.27 -18.70
N LEU A 275 20.14 -22.47 -17.76
CA LEU A 275 20.85 -21.30 -17.23
C LEU A 275 22.07 -21.73 -16.41
N PHE A 276 21.96 -22.80 -15.62
CA PHE A 276 23.07 -23.38 -14.87
C PHE A 276 24.19 -23.90 -15.79
N VAL A 277 23.83 -24.68 -16.81
CA VAL A 277 24.79 -25.18 -17.82
C VAL A 277 25.43 -24.03 -18.59
N GLY A 278 24.65 -23.04 -19.00
CA GLY A 278 25.16 -21.84 -19.67
C GLY A 278 26.13 -21.03 -18.80
N ALA A 279 25.84 -20.88 -17.49
CA ALA A 279 26.72 -20.20 -16.56
C ALA A 279 28.05 -20.95 -16.36
N GLN A 280 28.03 -22.29 -16.34
CA GLN A 280 29.25 -23.11 -16.29
C GLN A 280 30.10 -22.91 -17.55
N GLN A 281 29.49 -22.96 -18.74
CA GLN A 281 30.20 -22.72 -20.00
C GLN A 281 30.79 -21.32 -20.10
N LEU A 282 30.06 -20.30 -19.63
CA LEU A 282 30.56 -18.92 -19.59
C LEU A 282 31.73 -18.77 -18.59
N GLY A 283 31.67 -19.45 -17.45
CA GLY A 283 32.75 -19.49 -16.47
C GLY A 283 34.04 -20.08 -17.06
N HIS A 284 33.93 -21.17 -17.82
CA HIS A 284 35.06 -21.75 -18.55
C HIS A 284 35.64 -20.78 -19.58
N TYR A 285 34.79 -20.10 -20.36
CA TYR A 285 35.24 -19.15 -21.38
C TYR A 285 35.94 -17.91 -20.78
N ILE A 286 35.46 -17.39 -19.65
CA ILE A 286 36.10 -16.26 -18.94
C ILE A 286 37.45 -16.68 -18.35
N GLN A 287 37.60 -17.93 -17.91
CA GLN A 287 38.89 -18.45 -17.43
C GLN A 287 39.92 -18.55 -18.55
N GLU A 288 39.51 -18.99 -19.75
CA GLU A 288 40.38 -19.02 -20.94
C GLU A 288 40.84 -17.62 -21.36
N LEU A 289 39.94 -16.63 -21.33
CA LEU A 289 40.27 -15.23 -21.66
C LEU A 289 41.17 -14.53 -20.63
N ARG A 290 41.18 -14.97 -19.36
CA ARG A 290 42.06 -14.43 -18.31
C ARG A 290 43.44 -15.11 -18.28
N GLY A 291 43.56 -16.27 -18.92
CA GLY A 291 44.82 -17.03 -19.01
C GLY A 291 45.77 -16.56 -20.13
N HIS A 292 45.31 -15.68 -21.01
CA HIS A 292 46.09 -15.00 -22.05
C HIS A 292 46.41 -13.55 -21.66
#